data_AF-A0A0N5CRN7-F1
#
_entry.id   AF-A0A0N5CRN7-F1
#
_cell.length_a   1.000
_cell.length_b   1.000
_cell.length_c   1.000
_cell.angle_alpha   90.00
_cell.angle_beta   90.00
_cell.angle_gamma   90.00
#
_symmetry.space_group_name_H-M   'P 1'
#
loop_
_entity.id
_entity.type
_entity.pdbx_description
1 polymer ?
#
loop_
_entity_poly.entity_id
_entity_poly.type
_entity_poly.pdbx_seq_one_letter_code
_entity_poly.pdbx_strand_id
1 'polypeptide(L)'
;MYGKLTWDKLNDMCCNDTDPNRPITQCPFDKFVTINRWGSIEPKRETPAIYACGKLVKTLVQTWVQETLNDVYNLYQDCYEQQQSIFPFAGNNRQKVSQLLDEIQEKHAELPPNIRLAYMKAMPWFTFTYSTDALGGFPCYMMYAATKYLNQKLVREALHVPDYVSKWKFCTFLNYYKQVNDTKDYFKNILENIEYPLHVLIYVGDTDSICSMSQSEWFVEDFKAKRETTPWFYRLSEKYEYQVGGYWKRYVKDYLTLDMLTVKGAGHMVPTDRAGPCLQMITNFVHGKDYGETYLFNYERKPLLPDFTPLPTETIQTTTRISTVTSISTGTID
;
A
#
# COMPACT_ATOMS: atom_id res chain seq x y z
N MET A 1 -15.84 -8.12 -4.69
CA MET A 1 -16.41 -9.40 -4.24
C MET A 1 -16.88 -10.17 -5.47
N TYR A 2 -16.42 -11.42 -5.67
CA TYR A 2 -16.84 -12.22 -6.83
C TYR A 2 -18.35 -12.46 -6.78
N GLY A 3 -19.03 -12.38 -7.93
CA GLY A 3 -20.42 -12.80 -8.03
C GLY A 3 -20.56 -14.29 -7.73
N LYS A 4 -21.64 -14.69 -7.03
CA LYS A 4 -21.90 -16.08 -6.63
C LYS A 4 -21.69 -17.09 -7.77
N LEU A 5 -22.18 -16.79 -8.98
CA LEU A 5 -22.03 -17.68 -10.14
C LEU A 5 -20.57 -17.92 -10.55
N THR A 6 -19.74 -16.88 -10.49
CA THR A 6 -18.30 -16.98 -10.78
C THR A 6 -17.59 -17.79 -9.70
N TRP A 7 -18.00 -17.60 -8.44
CA TRP A 7 -17.47 -18.33 -7.30
C TRP A 7 -17.81 -19.82 -7.35
N ASP A 8 -19.09 -20.15 -7.58
CA ASP A 8 -19.57 -21.53 -7.73
C ASP A 8 -18.83 -22.22 -8.88
N LYS A 9 -18.69 -21.55 -10.03
CA LYS A 9 -17.95 -22.08 -11.18
C LYS A 9 -16.47 -22.31 -10.89
N LEU A 10 -15.82 -21.42 -10.14
CA LEU A 10 -14.43 -21.59 -9.71
C LEU A 10 -14.31 -22.81 -8.80
N ASN A 11 -15.23 -22.96 -7.83
CA ASN A 11 -15.25 -24.10 -6.92
C ASN A 11 -15.43 -25.43 -7.69
N ASP A 12 -16.45 -25.51 -8.53
CA ASP A 12 -16.83 -26.75 -9.23
C ASP A 12 -15.77 -27.19 -10.25
N MET A 13 -15.14 -26.24 -10.95
CA MET A 13 -14.17 -26.54 -12.01
C MET A 13 -12.74 -26.75 -11.52
N CYS A 14 -12.35 -26.04 -10.45
CA CYS A 14 -10.94 -25.96 -10.03
C CYS A 14 -10.68 -26.54 -8.64
N CYS A 15 -11.70 -26.64 -7.79
CA CYS A 15 -11.53 -27.01 -6.39
C CYS A 15 -12.27 -28.29 -5.97
N ASN A 16 -12.83 -29.02 -6.93
CA ASN A 16 -13.55 -30.27 -6.71
C ASN A 16 -12.59 -31.45 -6.41
N ASP A 17 -11.76 -31.29 -5.38
CA ASP A 17 -10.91 -32.34 -4.81
C ASP A 17 -11.74 -33.27 -3.89
N THR A 18 -11.14 -34.35 -3.40
CA THR A 18 -11.77 -35.40 -2.57
C THR A 18 -12.38 -34.95 -1.22
N ASP A 19 -12.21 -33.68 -0.83
CA ASP A 19 -12.77 -33.13 0.40
C ASP A 19 -13.84 -32.06 0.08
N PRO A 20 -15.13 -32.42 0.09
CA PRO A 20 -16.22 -31.50 -0.22
C PRO A 20 -16.39 -30.36 0.81
N ASN A 21 -15.70 -30.43 1.96
CA ASN A 21 -15.75 -29.42 3.01
C ASN A 21 -14.54 -28.48 3.00
N ARG A 22 -13.57 -28.67 2.09
CA ARG A 22 -12.41 -27.78 1.99
C ARG A 22 -12.89 -26.38 1.60
N PRO A 23 -12.57 -25.34 2.39
CA PRO A 23 -12.81 -23.97 1.97
C PRO A 23 -12.06 -23.67 0.68
N ILE A 24 -12.71 -23.07 -0.32
CA ILE A 24 -12.07 -22.66 -1.58
C ILE A 24 -10.87 -21.73 -1.37
N THR A 25 -10.80 -21.04 -0.23
CA THR A 25 -9.60 -20.29 0.14
C THR A 25 -8.40 -21.20 0.10
N GLN A 26 -8.49 -22.45 0.61
CA GLN A 26 -7.48 -23.53 0.66
C GLN A 26 -7.21 -24.24 -0.68
N CYS A 27 -7.74 -23.72 -1.80
CA CYS A 27 -7.52 -24.34 -3.09
C CYS A 27 -6.16 -23.99 -3.71
N PRO A 28 -5.35 -24.97 -4.14
CA PRO A 28 -4.05 -24.71 -4.76
C PRO A 28 -4.21 -24.33 -6.24
N PHE A 29 -4.68 -23.11 -6.50
CA PHE A 29 -4.94 -22.61 -7.86
C PHE A 29 -3.66 -22.47 -8.71
N ASP A 30 -2.49 -22.37 -8.07
CA ASP A 30 -1.17 -22.37 -8.69
C ASP A 30 -0.90 -23.65 -9.51
N LYS A 31 -1.58 -24.75 -9.21
CA LYS A 31 -1.50 -25.99 -10.00
C LYS A 31 -1.96 -25.80 -11.45
N PHE A 32 -2.85 -24.85 -11.73
CA PHE A 32 -3.47 -24.66 -13.04
C PHE A 32 -2.80 -23.60 -13.91
N VAL A 33 -1.86 -22.83 -13.35
CA VAL A 33 -1.25 -21.69 -14.03
C VAL A 33 0.27 -21.69 -13.88
N THR A 34 0.93 -20.95 -14.76
CA THR A 34 2.36 -20.66 -14.70
C THR A 34 2.55 -19.15 -14.74
N ILE A 35 3.60 -18.66 -14.09
CA ILE A 35 3.98 -17.25 -14.16
C ILE A 35 5.15 -17.16 -15.12
N ASN A 36 4.99 -16.42 -16.21
CA ASN A 36 6.06 -16.19 -17.16
C ASN A 36 7.15 -15.27 -16.57
N ARG A 37 8.25 -15.08 -17.29
CA ARG A 37 9.38 -14.24 -16.84
C ARG A 37 9.03 -12.77 -16.56
N TRP A 38 7.89 -12.31 -17.06
CA TRP A 38 7.36 -10.95 -16.93
C TRP A 38 6.30 -10.82 -15.84
N GLY A 39 6.01 -11.90 -15.10
CA GLY A 39 4.98 -11.91 -14.06
C GLY A 39 3.56 -12.16 -14.59
N SER A 40 3.36 -12.41 -15.89
CA SER A 40 2.03 -12.71 -16.42
C SER A 40 1.63 -14.15 -16.17
N ILE A 41 0.37 -14.35 -15.79
CA ILE A 41 -0.22 -15.66 -15.52
C ILE A 41 -0.67 -16.30 -16.84
N GLU A 42 -0.21 -17.52 -17.10
CA GLU A 42 -0.54 -18.32 -18.27
C GLU A 42 -1.11 -19.69 -17.87
N PRO A 43 -2.25 -20.13 -18.43
CA PRO A 43 -2.85 -21.41 -18.12
C PRO A 43 -1.97 -22.57 -18.59
N LYS A 44 -1.80 -23.60 -17.75
CA LYS A 44 -1.13 -24.84 -18.14
C LYS A 44 -1.95 -25.60 -19.17
N ARG A 45 -1.28 -26.29 -20.10
CA ARG A 45 -1.92 -27.01 -21.23
C ARG A 45 -1.86 -28.54 -21.11
N GLU A 46 -1.75 -29.05 -19.89
CA GLU A 46 -1.58 -30.49 -19.63
C GLU A 46 -2.83 -31.31 -19.97
N THR A 47 -4.01 -30.85 -19.53
CA THR A 47 -5.30 -31.48 -19.84
C THR A 47 -6.36 -30.43 -20.16
N PRO A 48 -7.46 -30.78 -20.86
CA PRO A 48 -8.57 -29.86 -21.10
C PRO A 48 -9.14 -29.27 -19.80
N ALA A 49 -9.21 -30.06 -18.73
CA ALA A 49 -9.69 -29.63 -17.42
C ALA A 49 -8.73 -28.61 -16.77
N ILE A 50 -7.43 -28.92 -16.73
CA ILE A 50 -6.40 -28.01 -16.18
C ILE A 50 -6.39 -26.69 -16.95
N TYR A 51 -6.45 -26.75 -18.27
CA TYR A 51 -6.46 -25.56 -19.12
C TYR A 51 -7.72 -24.72 -18.94
N ALA A 52 -8.89 -25.35 -18.81
CA ALA A 52 -10.15 -24.66 -18.56
C ALA A 52 -10.15 -23.93 -17.20
N CYS A 53 -9.66 -24.59 -16.15
CA CYS A 53 -9.49 -23.95 -14.85
C CYS A 53 -8.46 -22.82 -14.90
N GLY A 54 -7.29 -23.06 -15.49
CA GLY A 54 -6.23 -22.05 -15.61
C GLY A 54 -6.69 -20.81 -16.38
N LYS A 55 -7.55 -20.97 -17.39
CA LYS A 55 -8.18 -19.84 -18.08
C LYS A 55 -9.07 -19.03 -17.16
N LEU A 56 -9.90 -19.70 -16.35
CA LEU A 56 -10.77 -19.02 -15.39
C LEU A 56 -9.95 -18.24 -14.37
N VAL A 57 -8.92 -18.86 -13.79
CA VAL A 57 -7.98 -18.21 -12.85
C VAL A 57 -7.32 -17.00 -13.51
N LYS A 58 -6.77 -17.16 -14.73
CA LYS A 58 -6.16 -16.05 -15.49
C LYS A 58 -7.15 -14.90 -15.68
N THR A 59 -8.36 -15.17 -16.15
CA THR A 59 -9.38 -14.15 -16.36
C THR A 59 -9.72 -13.42 -15.06
N LEU A 60 -9.87 -14.15 -13.95
CA LEU A 60 -10.15 -13.53 -12.65
C LEU A 60 -9.03 -12.61 -12.20
N VAL A 61 -7.77 -13.04 -12.31
CA VAL A 61 -6.62 -12.20 -11.95
C VAL A 61 -6.52 -10.99 -12.87
N GLN A 62 -6.72 -11.16 -14.18
CA GLN A 62 -6.72 -10.04 -15.11
C GLN A 62 -7.79 -9.02 -14.73
N THR A 63 -9.03 -9.44 -14.53
CA THR A 63 -10.14 -8.52 -14.22
C THR A 63 -10.02 -7.87 -12.84
N TRP A 64 -9.57 -8.59 -11.81
CA TRP A 64 -9.59 -8.13 -10.41
C TRP A 64 -8.27 -7.61 -9.88
N VAL A 65 -7.16 -7.77 -10.62
CA VAL A 65 -5.84 -7.30 -10.20
C VAL A 65 -5.24 -6.39 -11.26
N GLN A 66 -5.34 -6.74 -12.54
CA GLN A 66 -4.68 -5.98 -13.61
C GLN A 66 -5.55 -4.90 -14.24
N GLU A 67 -6.86 -5.14 -14.32
CA GLU A 67 -7.83 -4.29 -15.03
C GLU A 67 -8.82 -3.61 -14.06
N THR A 68 -8.69 -3.84 -12.75
CA THR A 68 -9.55 -3.24 -11.72
C THR A 68 -9.08 -1.82 -11.35
N LEU A 69 -10.02 -1.02 -10.83
CA LEU A 69 -9.73 0.27 -10.18
C LEU A 69 -9.43 0.11 -8.69
N ASN A 70 -9.64 -1.08 -8.11
CA ASN A 70 -9.27 -1.33 -6.72
C ASN A 70 -7.75 -1.21 -6.57
N ASP A 71 -7.30 -0.52 -5.53
CA ASP A 71 -5.90 -0.55 -5.17
C ASP A 71 -5.54 -1.93 -4.60
N VAL A 72 -4.80 -2.71 -5.40
CA VAL A 72 -4.37 -4.06 -5.03
C VAL A 72 -3.47 -4.07 -3.79
N TYR A 73 -2.82 -2.94 -3.50
CA TYR A 73 -1.97 -2.77 -2.33
C TYR A 73 -2.78 -2.44 -1.08
N ASN A 74 -4.00 -1.92 -1.18
CA ASN A 74 -4.86 -1.66 -0.02
C ASN A 74 -6.34 -1.63 -0.43
N LEU A 75 -7.05 -2.73 -0.24
CA LEU A 75 -8.47 -2.85 -0.62
C LEU A 75 -9.43 -1.94 0.17
N TYR A 76 -8.99 -1.32 1.27
CA TYR A 76 -9.80 -0.33 2.00
C TYR A 76 -9.58 1.08 1.49
N GLN A 77 -8.54 1.31 0.69
CA GLN A 77 -8.11 2.65 0.32
C GLN A 77 -8.78 3.09 -0.99
N ASP A 78 -9.84 3.89 -0.86
CA ASP A 78 -10.43 4.60 -1.99
C ASP A 78 -9.62 5.85 -2.30
N CYS A 79 -8.44 5.65 -2.89
CA CYS A 79 -7.68 6.75 -3.48
C CYS A 79 -8.32 7.12 -4.83
N TYR A 80 -8.54 8.42 -5.05
CA TYR A 80 -8.79 9.04 -6.36
C TYR A 80 -10.24 9.21 -6.89
N GLU A 81 -11.28 9.20 -6.05
CA GLU A 81 -12.65 9.58 -6.48
C GLU A 81 -13.31 10.73 -5.69
N GLN A 82 -12.56 11.71 -5.19
CA GLN A 82 -13.20 12.89 -4.59
C GLN A 82 -13.65 13.92 -5.63
N GLN A 83 -14.96 14.06 -5.82
CA GLN A 83 -15.58 15.21 -6.51
C GLN A 83 -15.86 16.42 -5.60
N GLN A 84 -15.84 16.31 -4.27
CA GLN A 84 -16.16 17.45 -3.39
C GLN A 84 -15.34 17.53 -2.08
N SER A 85 -15.08 18.78 -1.71
CA SER A 85 -14.28 19.25 -0.57
C SER A 85 -15.07 19.19 0.74
N ILE A 86 -14.76 18.22 1.60
CA ILE A 86 -15.26 18.20 2.99
C ILE A 86 -14.25 18.88 3.95
N PHE A 87 -12.99 19.07 3.52
CA PHE A 87 -11.97 19.74 4.33
C PHE A 87 -11.75 21.20 3.92
N PRO A 88 -11.72 22.16 4.87
CA PRO A 88 -11.71 23.60 4.59
C PRO A 88 -10.39 24.13 4.01
N PHE A 89 -9.38 23.27 3.79
CA PHE A 89 -8.10 23.62 3.15
C PHE A 89 -8.06 23.35 1.64
N ALA A 90 -9.20 23.00 1.03
CA ALA A 90 -9.29 22.52 -0.36
C ALA A 90 -9.55 23.63 -1.41
N GLY A 91 -8.96 24.80 -1.26
CA GLY A 91 -9.25 25.98 -2.10
C GLY A 91 -8.88 25.88 -3.59
N ASN A 92 -8.17 24.85 -4.05
CA ASN A 92 -7.69 24.75 -5.45
C ASN A 92 -7.84 23.35 -6.07
N ASN A 93 -8.91 22.62 -5.75
CA ASN A 93 -9.05 21.21 -6.16
C ASN A 93 -9.46 20.97 -7.63
N ARG A 94 -9.88 21.99 -8.40
CA ARG A 94 -10.16 21.81 -9.85
C ARG A 94 -8.90 21.49 -10.67
N GLN A 95 -7.73 22.02 -10.29
CA GLN A 95 -6.48 21.70 -10.96
C GLN A 95 -5.97 20.29 -10.63
N LYS A 96 -6.24 19.79 -9.41
CA LYS A 96 -5.73 18.49 -8.97
C LYS A 96 -6.47 17.30 -9.59
N VAL A 97 -7.78 17.44 -9.84
CA VAL A 97 -8.57 16.41 -10.55
C VAL A 97 -8.20 16.38 -12.05
N SER A 98 -7.95 17.55 -12.65
CA SER A 98 -7.44 17.64 -14.04
C SER A 98 -6.09 16.95 -14.18
N GLN A 99 -5.14 17.24 -13.29
CA GLN A 99 -3.78 16.68 -13.33
C GLN A 99 -3.74 15.17 -13.09
N LEU A 100 -4.68 14.64 -12.31
CA LEU A 100 -4.82 13.22 -12.06
C LEU A 100 -5.47 12.49 -13.25
N LEU A 101 -6.47 13.11 -13.88
CA LEU A 101 -6.98 12.63 -15.15
C LEU A 101 -5.90 12.70 -16.23
N ASP A 102 -5.03 13.71 -16.22
CA ASP A 102 -3.89 13.81 -17.13
C ASP A 102 -2.86 12.68 -16.86
N GLU A 103 -2.53 12.34 -15.62
CA GLU A 103 -1.63 11.21 -15.28
C GLU A 103 -2.25 9.83 -15.59
N ILE A 104 -3.55 9.65 -15.35
CA ILE A 104 -4.28 8.44 -15.76
C ILE A 104 -4.35 8.37 -17.30
N GLN A 105 -4.60 9.50 -17.96
CA GLN A 105 -4.69 9.61 -19.41
C GLN A 105 -3.31 9.46 -20.08
N GLU A 106 -2.23 9.84 -19.41
CA GLU A 106 -0.84 9.64 -19.86
C GLU A 106 -0.39 8.19 -19.65
N LYS A 107 -0.75 7.55 -18.51
CA LYS A 107 -0.56 6.11 -18.29
C LYS A 107 -1.41 5.22 -19.22
N HIS A 108 -2.57 5.72 -19.66
CA HIS A 108 -3.53 4.98 -20.48
C HIS A 108 -3.57 5.46 -21.94
N ALA A 109 -2.67 6.38 -22.34
CA ALA A 109 -2.59 6.92 -23.70
C ALA A 109 -2.24 5.85 -24.74
N GLU A 110 -1.61 4.75 -24.31
CA GLU A 110 -1.25 3.62 -25.17
C GLU A 110 -2.36 2.57 -25.32
N LEU A 111 -3.50 2.72 -24.62
CA LEU A 111 -4.61 1.75 -24.68
C LEU A 111 -5.56 2.04 -25.85
N PRO A 112 -6.06 0.99 -26.55
CA PRO A 112 -7.06 1.12 -27.60
C PRO A 112 -8.34 1.88 -27.15
N PRO A 113 -8.95 2.72 -28.01
CA PRO A 113 -10.09 3.59 -27.65
C PRO A 113 -11.32 2.88 -27.06
N ASN A 114 -11.56 1.63 -27.46
CA ASN A 114 -12.62 0.77 -26.96
C ASN A 114 -12.38 0.31 -25.50
N ILE A 115 -11.13 0.09 -25.11
CA ILE A 115 -10.75 -0.25 -23.73
C ILE A 115 -10.86 0.98 -22.84
N ARG A 116 -10.45 2.16 -23.33
CA ARG A 116 -10.62 3.45 -22.64
C ARG A 116 -12.09 3.78 -22.36
N LEU A 117 -13.01 3.49 -23.29
CA LEU A 117 -14.44 3.74 -23.10
C LEU A 117 -15.10 2.74 -22.13
N ALA A 118 -14.66 1.48 -22.12
CA ALA A 118 -15.08 0.50 -21.13
C ALA A 118 -14.63 0.89 -19.71
N TYR A 119 -13.38 1.37 -19.59
CA TYR A 119 -12.78 1.91 -18.36
C TYR A 119 -13.61 3.07 -17.76
N MET A 120 -14.04 4.04 -18.57
CA MET A 120 -14.85 5.17 -18.09
C MET A 120 -16.29 4.80 -17.73
N LYS A 121 -16.86 3.74 -18.33
CA LYS A 121 -18.26 3.32 -18.10
C LYS A 121 -18.45 2.41 -16.88
N ALA A 122 -17.39 1.72 -16.44
CA ALA A 122 -17.44 0.82 -15.29
C ALA A 122 -17.34 1.53 -13.92
N MET A 123 -16.89 2.79 -13.91
CA MET A 123 -16.62 3.60 -12.70
C MET A 123 -17.73 3.65 -11.63
N PRO A 124 -19.03 3.83 -11.95
CA PRO A 124 -20.01 4.14 -10.90
C PRO A 124 -20.50 2.95 -10.06
N TRP A 125 -20.13 1.71 -10.39
CA TRP A 125 -20.85 0.53 -9.88
C TRP A 125 -20.12 -0.24 -8.77
N PHE A 126 -18.84 0.06 -8.49
CA PHE A 126 -18.05 -0.69 -7.51
C PHE A 126 -17.12 0.15 -6.60
N THR A 127 -17.06 1.47 -6.77
CA THR A 127 -16.15 2.34 -6.01
C THR A 127 -16.89 3.07 -4.89
N PHE A 128 -16.40 2.95 -3.66
CA PHE A 128 -16.80 3.86 -2.58
C PHE A 128 -15.97 5.14 -2.72
N THR A 129 -16.61 6.30 -2.64
CA THR A 129 -15.98 7.60 -2.99
C THR A 129 -15.46 8.37 -1.76
N TYR A 130 -15.30 7.67 -0.64
CA TYR A 130 -14.92 8.25 0.64
C TYR A 130 -13.53 7.75 1.06
N SER A 131 -12.62 8.66 1.40
CA SER A 131 -11.35 8.27 2.02
C SER A 131 -11.63 7.55 3.34
N THR A 132 -11.17 6.32 3.49
CA THR A 132 -11.25 5.53 4.74
C THR A 132 -10.12 5.83 5.72
N ASP A 133 -9.22 6.78 5.39
CA ASP A 133 -8.23 7.29 6.32
C ASP A 133 -8.93 8.04 7.47
N ALA A 134 -9.21 7.32 8.54
CA ALA A 134 -9.83 7.84 9.76
C ALA A 134 -8.98 8.90 10.47
N LEU A 135 -7.69 9.05 10.11
CA LEU A 135 -6.79 10.04 10.68
C LEU A 135 -6.64 11.29 9.78
N GLY A 136 -7.18 11.26 8.56
CA GLY A 136 -7.07 12.35 7.58
C GLY A 136 -5.62 12.80 7.35
N GLY A 137 -4.67 11.90 7.61
CA GLY A 137 -3.25 12.21 7.73
C GLY A 137 -2.64 12.50 6.37
N PHE A 138 -2.97 11.71 5.35
CA PHE A 138 -2.30 11.81 4.05
C PHE A 138 -3.21 11.35 2.87
N PRO A 139 -3.32 12.14 1.79
CA PRO A 139 -3.86 11.62 0.54
C PRO A 139 -2.86 10.59 -0.04
N CYS A 140 -3.15 9.31 0.17
CA CYS A 140 -2.45 8.18 -0.46
C CYS A 140 -0.95 8.08 -0.12
N TYR A 141 -0.16 7.41 -0.96
CA TYR A 141 1.25 7.08 -0.75
C TYR A 141 2.25 8.25 -0.94
N MET A 142 1.79 9.48 -1.12
CA MET A 142 2.62 10.70 -1.25
C MET A 142 3.81 10.61 -2.23
N MET A 143 3.78 9.70 -3.21
CA MET A 143 4.91 9.47 -4.13
C MET A 143 5.30 10.74 -4.91
N TYR A 144 4.31 11.57 -5.27
CA TYR A 144 4.55 12.86 -5.91
C TYR A 144 5.27 13.85 -4.99
N ALA A 145 4.82 13.97 -3.73
CA ALA A 145 5.43 14.86 -2.75
C ALA A 145 6.88 14.43 -2.44
N ALA A 146 7.10 13.13 -2.25
CA ALA A 146 8.44 12.55 -2.11
C ALA A 146 9.31 12.85 -3.34
N THR A 147 8.78 12.65 -4.55
CA THR A 147 9.49 12.95 -5.80
C THR A 147 9.87 14.42 -5.89
N LYS A 148 8.97 15.34 -5.55
CA LYS A 148 9.25 16.78 -5.58
C LYS A 148 10.27 17.16 -4.52
N TYR A 149 10.14 16.68 -3.29
CA TYR A 149 11.04 16.99 -2.18
C TYR A 149 12.46 16.48 -2.45
N LEU A 150 12.60 15.19 -2.79
CA LEU A 150 13.91 14.56 -3.00
C LEU A 150 14.65 15.05 -4.24
N ASN A 151 13.96 15.71 -5.18
CA ASN A 151 14.57 16.32 -6.37
C ASN A 151 14.89 17.82 -6.22
N GLN A 152 14.64 18.43 -5.06
CA GLN A 152 15.10 19.80 -4.82
C GLN A 152 16.62 19.84 -4.74
N LYS A 153 17.24 20.87 -5.34
CA LYS A 153 18.70 21.04 -5.34
C LYS A 153 19.28 21.03 -3.92
N LEU A 154 18.69 21.82 -3.01
CA LEU A 154 19.12 21.90 -1.62
C LEU A 154 18.99 20.57 -0.87
N VAL A 155 17.93 19.80 -1.12
CA VAL A 155 17.74 18.47 -0.49
C VAL A 155 18.78 17.48 -1.04
N ARG A 156 19.03 17.48 -2.35
CA ARG A 156 20.08 16.64 -2.96
C ARG A 156 21.46 16.99 -2.44
N GLU A 157 21.78 18.27 -2.33
CA GLU A 157 23.04 18.76 -1.76
C GLU A 157 23.18 18.32 -0.29
N ALA A 158 22.13 18.48 0.53
CA ALA A 158 22.12 18.07 1.93
C ALA A 158 22.26 16.54 2.12
N LEU A 159 21.75 15.74 1.16
CA LEU A 159 21.93 14.29 1.12
C LEU A 159 23.21 13.86 0.37
N HIS A 160 24.06 14.81 -0.01
CA HIS A 160 25.31 14.61 -0.76
C HIS A 160 25.13 13.83 -2.07
N VAL A 161 24.00 14.01 -2.77
CA VAL A 161 23.73 13.41 -4.08
C VAL A 161 24.43 14.23 -5.17
N PRO A 162 25.42 13.69 -5.89
CA PRO A 162 26.13 14.43 -6.93
C PRO A 162 25.22 14.93 -8.06
N ASP A 163 25.56 16.05 -8.69
CA ASP A 163 24.75 16.68 -9.75
C ASP A 163 24.57 15.78 -10.99
N TYR A 164 25.53 14.90 -11.27
CA TYR A 164 25.47 13.98 -12.42
C TYR A 164 24.45 12.84 -12.23
N VAL A 165 23.98 12.60 -10.99
CA VAL A 165 23.00 11.54 -10.72
C VAL A 165 21.63 11.95 -11.24
N SER A 166 20.92 11.03 -11.89
CA SER A 166 19.57 11.27 -12.41
C SER A 166 18.60 11.67 -11.31
N LYS A 167 17.50 12.33 -11.71
CA LYS A 167 16.40 12.65 -10.79
C LYS A 167 15.91 11.39 -10.08
N TRP A 168 15.62 11.53 -8.79
CA TRP A 168 15.02 10.48 -7.99
C TRP A 168 13.64 10.11 -8.54
N LYS A 169 13.37 8.81 -8.58
CA LYS A 169 12.07 8.22 -8.92
C LYS A 169 11.77 7.14 -7.87
N PHE A 170 10.52 7.03 -7.44
CA PHE A 170 10.10 6.04 -6.45
C PHE A 170 10.32 4.60 -6.94
N CYS A 171 9.84 4.30 -8.16
CA CYS A 171 10.11 3.03 -8.85
C CYS A 171 10.61 3.31 -10.27
N THR A 172 11.60 2.55 -10.71
CA THR A 172 12.13 2.60 -12.08
C THR A 172 11.99 1.22 -12.71
N PHE A 173 11.53 1.18 -13.96
CA PHE A 173 11.54 -0.05 -14.76
C PHE A 173 12.99 -0.41 -15.10
N LEU A 174 13.55 -1.29 -14.29
CA LEU A 174 14.84 -1.89 -14.53
C LEU A 174 14.63 -3.17 -15.33
N ASN A 175 15.57 -3.49 -16.22
CA ASN A 175 15.52 -4.71 -17.01
C ASN A 175 16.00 -5.91 -16.18
N TYR A 176 15.21 -6.31 -15.19
CA TYR A 176 15.38 -7.58 -14.47
C TYR A 176 14.22 -8.52 -14.80
N TYR A 177 14.51 -9.81 -14.79
CA TYR A 177 13.53 -10.87 -14.99
C TYR A 177 13.50 -11.77 -13.76
N LYS A 178 12.36 -12.41 -13.52
CA LYS A 178 12.20 -13.33 -12.40
C LYS A 178 13.19 -14.50 -12.53
N GLN A 179 14.09 -14.63 -11.56
CA GLN A 179 15.11 -15.70 -11.53
C GLN A 179 14.67 -16.92 -10.74
N VAL A 180 13.89 -16.70 -9.67
CA VAL A 180 13.40 -17.74 -8.77
C VAL A 180 11.88 -17.63 -8.69
N ASN A 181 11.19 -18.74 -8.94
CA ASN A 181 9.73 -18.78 -8.92
C ASN A 181 9.13 -18.98 -7.53
N ASP A 182 9.86 -19.69 -6.68
CA ASP A 182 9.48 -20.07 -5.32
C ASP A 182 10.72 -20.03 -4.43
N THR A 183 10.61 -19.33 -3.28
CA THR A 183 11.69 -19.21 -2.30
C THR A 183 11.63 -20.27 -1.21
N LYS A 184 10.63 -21.17 -1.23
CA LYS A 184 10.41 -22.20 -0.21
C LYS A 184 11.65 -23.04 0.08
N ASP A 185 12.40 -23.47 -0.94
CA ASP A 185 13.58 -24.31 -0.73
C ASP A 185 14.75 -23.56 -0.09
N TYR A 186 14.87 -22.24 -0.33
CA TYR A 186 15.83 -21.39 0.38
C TYR A 186 15.47 -21.29 1.85
N PHE A 187 14.18 -21.09 2.15
CA PHE A 187 13.70 -21.08 3.53
C PHE A 187 13.94 -22.43 4.17
N LYS A 188 13.51 -23.55 3.58
CA LYS A 188 13.79 -24.90 4.12
C LYS A 188 15.26 -25.11 4.44
N ASN A 189 16.16 -24.72 3.54
CA ASN A 189 17.59 -24.83 3.78
C ASN A 189 18.01 -24.04 5.04
N ILE A 190 17.54 -22.79 5.18
CA ILE A 190 17.75 -22.00 6.41
C ILE A 190 17.18 -22.74 7.63
N LEU A 191 15.95 -23.27 7.55
CA LEU A 191 15.28 -23.98 8.64
C LEU A 191 15.99 -25.29 9.06
N GLU A 192 16.70 -25.93 8.13
CA GLU A 192 17.36 -27.22 8.33
C GLU A 192 18.82 -27.08 8.78
N ASN A 193 19.49 -25.97 8.44
CA ASN A 193 20.93 -25.79 8.66
C ASN A 193 21.27 -24.65 9.64
N ILE A 194 20.29 -24.06 10.32
CA ILE A 194 20.54 -23.00 11.31
C ILE A 194 21.17 -23.56 12.59
N GLU A 195 22.32 -23.01 13.00
CA GLU A 195 23.05 -23.43 14.21
C GLU A 195 23.10 -22.33 15.29
N TYR A 196 22.38 -21.22 15.08
CA TYR A 196 22.32 -20.10 16.02
C TYR A 196 20.88 -19.59 16.18
N PRO A 197 20.52 -19.03 17.36
CA PRO A 197 19.18 -18.51 17.60
C PRO A 197 18.80 -17.45 16.55
N LEU A 198 17.78 -17.75 15.74
CA LEU A 198 17.23 -16.83 14.74
C LEU A 198 15.74 -16.63 15.00
N HIS A 199 15.35 -15.36 15.14
CA HIS A 199 13.96 -14.97 15.24
C HIS A 199 13.56 -14.21 13.98
N VAL A 200 12.57 -14.72 13.25
CA VAL A 200 12.06 -14.16 11.99
C VAL A 200 10.64 -13.68 12.22
N LEU A 201 10.34 -12.49 11.70
CA LEU A 201 8.99 -11.93 11.65
C LEU A 201 8.57 -11.76 10.19
N ILE A 202 7.47 -12.42 9.81
CA ILE A 202 6.72 -12.15 8.58
C ILE A 202 5.47 -11.37 8.99
N TYR A 203 5.32 -10.13 8.53
CA TYR A 203 4.13 -9.34 8.81
C TYR A 203 3.46 -8.88 7.52
N VAL A 204 2.13 -8.83 7.53
CA VAL A 204 1.30 -8.52 6.36
C VAL A 204 0.09 -7.69 6.76
N GLY A 205 -0.31 -6.77 5.90
CA GLY A 205 -1.59 -6.07 6.03
C GLY A 205 -2.73 -6.96 5.53
N ASP A 206 -3.83 -7.05 6.29
CA ASP A 206 -4.95 -7.92 5.92
C ASP A 206 -5.81 -7.39 4.75
N THR A 207 -5.51 -6.19 4.24
CA THR A 207 -6.13 -5.60 3.05
C THR A 207 -5.23 -5.62 1.82
N ASP A 208 -4.01 -6.16 1.93
CA ASP A 208 -3.12 -6.41 0.79
C ASP A 208 -3.63 -7.60 -0.02
N SER A 209 -3.88 -7.38 -1.31
CA SER A 209 -4.32 -8.44 -2.22
C SER A 209 -3.21 -8.98 -3.12
N ILE A 210 -2.08 -8.27 -3.26
CA ILE A 210 -0.96 -8.70 -4.09
C ILE A 210 -0.03 -9.67 -3.33
N CYS A 211 0.28 -9.35 -2.08
CA CYS A 211 1.07 -10.19 -1.16
C CYS A 211 0.23 -10.52 0.08
N SER A 212 -0.86 -11.25 -0.15
CA SER A 212 -1.94 -11.34 0.83
C SER A 212 -1.62 -12.14 2.08
N MET A 213 -2.44 -11.93 3.11
CA MET A 213 -2.42 -12.70 4.35
C MET A 213 -2.44 -14.21 4.10
N SER A 214 -3.32 -14.70 3.21
CA SER A 214 -3.44 -16.14 2.91
C SER A 214 -2.15 -16.73 2.33
N GLN A 215 -1.45 -15.98 1.47
CA GLN A 215 -0.17 -16.44 0.90
C GLN A 215 0.89 -16.62 2.00
N SER A 216 0.99 -15.62 2.89
CA SER A 216 1.92 -15.64 4.01
C SER A 216 1.57 -16.76 5.02
N GLU A 217 0.28 -16.96 5.29
CA GLU A 217 -0.21 -18.02 6.18
C GLU A 217 0.16 -19.41 5.67
N TRP A 218 -0.11 -19.69 4.39
CA TRP A 218 0.20 -21.00 3.83
C TRP A 218 1.68 -21.28 3.78
N PHE A 219 2.46 -20.26 3.43
CA PHE A 219 3.91 -20.34 3.43
C PHE A 219 4.44 -20.77 4.81
N VAL A 220 3.94 -20.16 5.89
CA VAL A 220 4.34 -20.48 7.26
C VAL A 220 3.82 -21.85 7.70
N GLU A 221 2.58 -22.19 7.36
CA GLU A 221 1.96 -23.47 7.73
C GLU A 221 2.57 -24.68 7.02
N ASP A 222 3.17 -24.49 5.84
CA ASP A 222 3.93 -25.51 5.11
C ASP A 222 5.09 -26.10 5.94
N PHE A 223 5.59 -25.34 6.92
CA PHE A 223 6.62 -25.77 7.86
C PHE A 223 6.07 -26.52 9.09
N LYS A 224 4.82 -27.03 9.00
CA LYS A 224 4.06 -27.74 10.06
C LYS A 224 3.67 -26.86 11.25
N ALA A 225 3.44 -25.57 11.01
CA ALA A 225 3.05 -24.58 12.02
C ALA A 225 1.52 -24.50 12.25
N LYS A 226 0.81 -25.63 12.27
CA LYS A 226 -0.66 -25.64 12.52
C LYS A 226 -0.96 -25.33 13.99
N ARG A 227 -0.87 -24.06 14.37
CA ARG A 227 -1.43 -23.50 15.61
C ARG A 227 -2.63 -22.65 15.28
N GLU A 228 -3.52 -22.45 16.26
CA GLU A 228 -4.59 -21.46 16.15
C GLU A 228 -3.97 -20.05 16.10
N THR A 229 -4.57 -19.15 15.30
CA THR A 229 -4.24 -17.72 15.32
C THR A 229 -4.59 -17.15 16.69
N THR A 230 -3.70 -16.34 17.26
CA THR A 230 -3.97 -15.60 18.50
C THR A 230 -4.15 -14.12 18.18
N PRO A 231 -5.20 -13.44 18.66
CA PRO A 231 -5.32 -11.99 18.48
C PRO A 231 -4.24 -11.27 19.29
N TRP A 232 -3.71 -10.18 18.73
CA TRP A 232 -2.93 -9.20 19.50
C TRP A 232 -3.68 -7.86 19.55
N PHE A 233 -3.45 -7.10 20.60
CA PHE A 233 -4.24 -5.92 20.92
C PHE A 233 -3.40 -4.64 20.88
N TYR A 234 -4.04 -3.56 20.46
CA TYR A 234 -3.45 -2.23 20.36
C TYR A 234 -4.39 -1.20 20.99
N ARG A 235 -3.79 -0.18 21.62
CA ARG A 235 -4.47 1.05 22.02
C ARG A 235 -3.55 2.24 21.75
N LEU A 236 -4.10 3.35 21.27
CA LEU A 236 -3.32 4.53 20.93
C LEU A 236 -2.79 5.27 22.17
N SER A 237 -3.58 5.30 23.24
CA SER A 237 -3.20 5.83 24.54
C SER A 237 -4.05 5.21 25.63
N GLU A 238 -3.74 5.49 26.89
CA GLU A 238 -4.52 5.01 28.04
C GLU A 238 -5.98 5.49 28.05
N LYS A 239 -6.30 6.53 27.26
CA LYS A 239 -7.67 7.05 27.11
C LYS A 239 -8.55 6.22 26.19
N TYR A 240 -7.98 5.30 25.42
CA TYR A 240 -8.70 4.48 24.45
C TYR A 240 -8.72 3.02 24.88
N GLU A 241 -9.81 2.34 24.58
CA GLU A 241 -9.95 0.90 24.78
C GLU A 241 -9.02 0.11 23.85
N TYR A 242 -8.68 -1.10 24.29
CA TYR A 242 -7.96 -2.04 23.43
C TYR A 242 -8.83 -2.44 22.25
N GLN A 243 -8.20 -2.48 21.08
CA GLN A 243 -8.77 -2.99 19.84
C GLN A 243 -7.89 -4.10 19.30
N VAL A 244 -8.47 -5.02 18.54
CA VAL A 244 -7.69 -6.04 17.83
C VAL A 244 -6.77 -5.33 16.83
N GLY A 245 -5.46 -5.42 17.07
CA GLY A 245 -4.42 -4.94 16.17
C GLY A 245 -4.19 -5.88 15.00
N GLY A 246 -4.52 -7.16 15.17
CA GLY A 246 -4.48 -8.21 14.17
C GLY A 246 -4.36 -9.58 14.84
N TYR A 247 -3.80 -10.54 14.11
CA TYR A 247 -3.59 -11.90 14.58
C TYR A 247 -2.14 -12.30 14.40
N TRP A 248 -1.67 -13.22 15.23
CA TRP A 248 -0.33 -13.75 15.14
C TRP A 248 -0.30 -15.25 15.35
N LYS A 249 0.73 -15.88 14.77
CA LYS A 249 1.06 -17.29 14.92
C LYS A 249 2.56 -17.42 15.11
N ARG A 250 2.98 -18.39 15.92
CA ARG A 250 4.39 -18.70 16.17
C ARG A 250 4.71 -20.15 15.92
N TYR A 251 5.75 -20.34 15.13
CA TYR A 251 6.43 -21.60 14.93
C TYR A 251 7.78 -21.59 15.63
N VAL A 252 8.11 -22.66 16.35
CA VAL A 252 9.42 -22.84 17.00
C VAL A 252 9.95 -24.20 16.63
N LYS A 253 11.19 -24.25 16.13
CA LYS A 253 11.93 -25.48 15.85
C LYS A 253 13.41 -25.23 16.11
N ASP A 254 14.01 -26.02 16.99
CA ASP A 254 15.44 -25.95 17.33
C ASP A 254 15.90 -24.52 17.65
N TYR A 255 16.77 -23.93 16.83
CA TYR A 255 17.28 -22.57 16.98
C TYR A 255 16.39 -21.48 16.36
N LEU A 256 15.28 -21.84 15.72
CA LEU A 256 14.45 -20.90 14.99
C LEU A 256 13.12 -20.63 15.70
N THR A 257 12.79 -19.33 15.78
CA THR A 257 11.42 -18.85 15.99
C THR A 257 10.95 -18.10 14.75
N LEU A 258 9.81 -18.49 14.18
CA LEU A 258 9.17 -17.80 13.05
C LEU A 258 7.78 -17.32 13.49
N ASP A 259 7.61 -16.01 13.52
CA ASP A 259 6.35 -15.35 13.81
C ASP A 259 5.72 -14.83 12.52
N MET A 260 4.42 -15.10 12.37
CA MET A 260 3.60 -14.50 11.33
C MET A 260 2.58 -13.58 11.98
N LEU A 261 2.50 -12.34 11.51
CA LEU A 261 1.57 -11.33 12.01
C LEU A 261 0.73 -10.71 10.92
N THR A 262 -0.53 -10.49 11.23
CA THR A 262 -1.43 -9.65 10.44
C THR A 262 -1.59 -8.31 11.15
N VAL A 263 -1.73 -7.25 10.38
CA VAL A 263 -2.07 -5.92 10.89
C VAL A 263 -3.42 -5.51 10.33
N LYS A 264 -4.40 -5.39 11.22
CA LYS A 264 -5.81 -5.21 10.88
C LYS A 264 -6.06 -3.88 10.20
N GLY A 265 -6.65 -3.93 9.01
CA GLY A 265 -6.97 -2.79 8.18
C GLY A 265 -5.75 -2.06 7.64
N ALA A 266 -4.61 -2.74 7.48
CA ALA A 266 -3.43 -2.26 6.79
C ALA A 266 -3.31 -2.96 5.42
N GLY A 267 -2.76 -2.26 4.43
CA GLY A 267 -2.39 -2.82 3.13
C GLY A 267 -0.91 -3.21 3.06
N HIS A 268 -0.34 -3.14 1.86
CA HIS A 268 1.03 -3.55 1.54
C HIS A 268 2.07 -2.73 2.29
N MET A 269 1.81 -1.42 2.44
CA MET A 269 2.66 -0.50 3.20
C MET A 269 2.15 -0.34 4.63
N VAL A 270 2.21 -1.43 5.40
CA VAL A 270 1.74 -1.50 6.79
C VAL A 270 2.17 -0.30 7.67
N PRO A 271 3.44 0.17 7.64
CA PRO A 271 3.84 1.32 8.44
C PRO A 271 3.15 2.63 8.04
N THR A 272 2.76 2.77 6.77
CA THR A 272 2.03 3.93 6.26
C THR A 272 0.56 3.87 6.67
N ASP A 273 -0.08 2.70 6.52
CA ASP A 273 -1.52 2.56 6.78
C ASP A 273 -1.85 2.51 8.28
N ARG A 274 -0.97 1.87 9.08
CA ARG A 274 -1.17 1.61 10.51
C ARG A 274 0.11 1.86 11.30
N ALA A 275 0.62 3.09 11.27
CA ALA A 275 1.88 3.48 11.92
C ALA A 275 1.98 3.09 13.41
N GLY A 276 0.93 3.37 14.20
CA GLY A 276 0.92 3.04 15.64
C GLY A 276 0.98 1.53 15.92
N PRO A 277 0.04 0.72 15.40
CA PRO A 277 0.09 -0.74 15.51
C PRO A 277 1.40 -1.34 14.97
N CYS A 278 1.91 -0.84 13.85
CA CYS A 278 3.17 -1.29 13.26
C CYS A 278 4.38 -1.00 14.19
N LEU A 279 4.43 0.19 14.78
CA LEU A 279 5.50 0.57 15.70
C LEU A 279 5.51 -0.32 16.95
N GLN A 280 4.34 -0.62 17.53
CA GLN A 280 4.22 -1.57 18.64
C GLN A 280 4.72 -2.96 18.22
N MET A 281 4.25 -3.47 17.09
CA MET A 281 4.63 -4.78 16.56
C MET A 281 6.16 -4.91 16.39
N ILE A 282 6.79 -3.96 15.70
CA ILE A 282 8.24 -3.98 15.46
C ILE A 282 9.01 -3.85 16.78
N THR A 283 8.57 -2.95 17.67
CA THR A 283 9.23 -2.77 18.97
C THR A 283 9.17 -4.04 19.81
N ASN A 284 8.01 -4.70 19.85
CA ASN A 284 7.83 -5.90 20.64
C ASN A 284 8.60 -7.07 20.05
N PHE A 285 8.68 -7.19 18.73
CA PHE A 285 9.54 -8.17 18.06
C PHE A 285 11.01 -7.96 18.41
N VAL A 286 11.54 -6.74 18.23
CA VAL A 286 12.96 -6.42 18.47
C VAL A 286 13.35 -6.64 19.94
N HIS A 287 12.43 -6.40 20.87
CA HIS A 287 12.68 -6.57 22.30
C HIS A 287 12.24 -7.93 22.87
N GLY A 288 11.76 -8.86 22.03
CA GLY A 288 11.29 -10.18 22.48
C GLY A 288 10.09 -10.13 23.43
N LYS A 289 9.23 -9.12 23.29
CA LYS A 289 8.03 -8.89 24.10
C LYS A 289 6.78 -9.52 23.49
N ASP A 290 5.72 -9.62 24.28
CA ASP A 290 4.41 -10.03 23.78
C ASP A 290 3.84 -8.97 22.83
N TYR A 291 3.20 -9.38 21.73
CA TYR A 291 2.68 -8.46 20.72
C TYR A 291 1.53 -7.58 21.23
N GLY A 292 0.82 -7.99 22.28
CA GLY A 292 -0.19 -7.20 22.98
C GLY A 292 0.36 -6.20 23.99
N GLU A 293 1.67 -6.21 24.28
CA GLU A 293 2.28 -5.24 25.18
C GLU A 293 2.19 -3.83 24.57
N THR A 294 1.48 -2.92 25.24
CA THR A 294 1.25 -1.57 24.71
C THR A 294 2.57 -0.82 24.60
N TYR A 295 2.82 -0.24 23.43
CA TYR A 295 3.92 0.70 23.24
C TYR A 295 3.38 2.14 23.19
N LEU A 296 3.54 2.88 24.29
CA LEU A 296 3.18 4.29 24.35
C LEU A 296 4.31 5.14 23.78
N PHE A 297 4.00 5.96 22.79
CA PHE A 297 4.95 6.88 22.16
C PHE A 297 4.45 8.33 22.28
N ASN A 298 5.40 9.25 22.48
CA ASN A 298 5.10 10.68 22.45
C ASN A 298 5.12 11.18 21.00
N TYR A 299 3.99 11.71 20.53
CA TYR A 299 3.83 12.31 19.21
C TYR A 299 3.98 13.85 19.23
N GLU A 300 4.33 14.44 20.36
CA GLU A 300 4.64 15.87 20.48
C GLU A 300 5.91 16.20 19.68
N ARG A 301 5.80 17.21 18.82
CA ARG A 301 6.94 17.70 18.05
C ARG A 301 7.95 18.34 19.00
N LYS A 302 9.18 17.85 18.96
CA LYS A 302 10.29 18.52 19.66
C LYS A 302 10.60 19.86 18.98
N PRO A 303 11.02 20.88 19.75
CA PRO A 303 11.46 22.14 19.16
C PRO A 303 12.65 21.90 18.22
N LEU A 304 12.77 22.75 17.21
CA LEU A 304 13.96 22.77 16.35
C LEU A 304 15.18 23.09 17.22
N LEU A 305 16.35 22.53 16.86
CA LEU A 305 17.60 22.96 17.50
C LEU A 305 17.82 24.46 17.20
N PRO A 306 18.52 25.21 18.08
CA PRO A 306 18.75 26.64 17.89
C PRO A 306 19.26 26.99 16.48
N ASP A 307 20.19 26.19 15.96
CA ASP A 307 20.79 26.36 14.63
C ASP A 307 19.81 26.20 13.45
N PHE A 308 18.66 25.57 13.69
CA PHE A 308 17.59 25.37 12.70
C PHE A 308 16.35 26.22 12.98
N THR A 309 16.40 27.10 13.98
CA THR A 309 15.28 28.00 14.28
C THR A 309 15.23 29.07 13.17
N PRO A 310 14.10 29.23 12.45
CA PRO A 310 14.01 30.24 11.41
C PRO A 310 14.29 31.61 12.02
N LEU A 311 15.14 32.39 11.34
CA LEU A 311 15.41 33.77 11.75
C LEU A 311 14.08 34.53 11.85
N PRO A 312 13.94 35.43 12.84
CA PRO A 312 12.75 36.27 12.94
C PRO A 312 12.49 36.93 11.59
N THR A 313 11.30 36.71 11.03
CA THR A 313 10.89 37.42 9.82
C THR A 313 10.98 38.91 10.12
N GLU A 314 11.93 39.62 9.52
CA GLU A 314 11.94 41.07 9.57
C GLU A 314 10.60 41.54 9.02
N THR A 315 9.77 42.12 9.89
CA THR A 315 8.58 42.85 9.50
C THR A 315 9.06 44.01 8.65
N ILE A 316 9.00 43.85 7.33
CA ILE A 316 9.10 44.97 6.40
C ILE A 316 7.95 45.90 6.77
N GLN A 317 8.26 46.96 7.53
CA GLN A 317 7.35 48.08 7.70
C GLN A 317 7.21 48.71 6.32
N THR A 318 6.12 48.39 5.63
CA THR A 318 5.65 49.16 4.50
C THR A 318 5.40 50.58 5.00
N THR A 319 6.40 51.44 4.85
CA THR A 319 6.23 52.88 5.00
C THR A 319 5.36 53.31 3.84
N THR A 320 4.06 53.44 4.10
CA THR A 320 3.11 54.04 3.19
C THR A 320 3.55 55.49 2.96
N ARG A 321 4.24 55.75 1.85
CA ARG A 321 4.41 57.13 1.35
C ARG A 321 3.04 57.63 0.95
N ILE A 322 2.43 58.45 1.80
CA ILE A 322 1.29 59.28 1.41
C ILE A 322 1.84 60.34 0.45
N SER A 323 1.69 60.09 -0.85
CA SER A 323 1.85 61.14 -1.85
C SER A 323 0.64 62.06 -1.76
N THR A 324 0.83 63.24 -1.18
CA THR A 324 -0.12 64.35 -1.30
C THR A 324 -0.24 64.74 -2.77
N VAL A 325 -1.37 64.42 -3.38
CA VAL A 325 -1.75 64.94 -4.70
C VAL A 325 -2.26 66.37 -4.50
N THR A 326 -1.45 67.35 -4.88
CA THR A 326 -1.85 68.75 -4.94
C THR A 326 -2.80 68.92 -6.13
N SER A 327 -4.07 69.22 -5.86
CA SER A 327 -5.06 69.54 -6.89
C SER A 327 -4.69 70.87 -7.57
N ILE A 328 -4.41 70.83 -8.87
CA ILE A 328 -4.26 72.04 -9.69
C ILE A 328 -5.67 72.54 -10.04
N SER A 329 -5.95 73.75 -9.57
CA SER A 329 -7.13 74.56 -9.87
C SER A 329 -7.18 74.89 -11.36
N THR A 330 -8.29 74.55 -12.02
CA THR A 330 -8.64 75.04 -13.37
C THR A 330 -9.11 76.49 -13.27
N GLY A 331 -8.23 77.43 -13.65
CA GLY A 331 -8.61 78.81 -13.93
C GLY A 331 -9.22 78.94 -15.32
N THR A 332 -10.43 79.47 -15.37
CA THR A 332 -11.17 79.93 -16.57
C THR A 332 -10.66 81.29 -17.09
N ILE A 333 -11.18 81.66 -18.27
CA ILE A 333 -11.28 83.02 -18.86
C ILE A 333 -10.07 83.38 -19.76
N ASP A 334 -10.17 83.75 -21.05
CA ASP A 334 -11.26 84.20 -21.95
C ASP A 334 -11.16 83.52 -23.34
#